data_AF-A0A938MKH7-F1
#
_entry.id   AF-A0A938MKH7-F1
#
_cell.length_a   1.000
_cell.length_b   1.000
_cell.length_c   1.000
_cell.angle_alpha   90.00
_cell.angle_beta   90.00
_cell.angle_gamma   90.00
#
_symmetry.space_group_name_H-M   'P 1'
#
loop_
_entity.id
_entity.type
_entity.pdbx_description
1 polymer ?
#
loop_
_entity_poly.entity_id
_entity_poly.type
_entity_poly.pdbx_seq_one_letter_code
_entity_poly.pdbx_strand_id
1 'polypeptide(L)'
;IGSVLVLALYLAVRFGLMHNPAQVETQLHDLTAPARAALPAMVWSRYASLLLLPRSLRVDHWLTGFEGISAVEAACGLAALLAAVGALLWLTRVNRQALFGLLWLLLSALPVSGLVHLPNPVAERYLYVPLAGLAALAAAVGAYGRGHRRLVMPLALCLVMLAVQRNHAWRDGNALWTAGVREEPKSQRAWHNFGMAYLDRDAARRAVTEFRRTLTRGPISSRFWNNLGAAYAAIPDLDQAEAAYLEALKLDARDFRASFNLSTVYRRKGHLDKAIATIQKTISIFPLNAEAHARLAALYLAQGQHEKAMAECFKSLVIEPTAEVFLNLGNIHLERNDLPEAIRAFQEAARLAPSLADARYNLGLAYERSGMMDGAAYEYGRALAVSPDHVQAHARLAQVHIRLGRLDDARAEFQEVLRLRPFHADALIALAGIHRVKGDKARARECVEKCLAIGQLSPKQAQAVEQELQRQRQADGP
;
A
#
# COMPACT_ATOMS: atom_id res chain seq x y z
N ILE A 1 37.36 -3.44 -12.01
CA ILE A 1 36.91 -3.76 -10.63
C ILE A 1 35.98 -2.67 -10.11
N GLY A 2 36.42 -1.41 -9.96
CA GLY A 2 35.56 -0.31 -9.49
C GLY A 2 34.24 -0.12 -10.25
N SER A 3 34.27 -0.10 -11.59
CA SER A 3 33.06 0.07 -12.42
C SER A 3 32.06 -1.10 -12.31
N VAL A 4 32.55 -2.31 -12.04
CA VAL A 4 31.73 -3.53 -11.87
C VAL A 4 31.09 -3.56 -10.49
N LEU A 5 31.84 -3.16 -9.45
CA LEU A 5 31.34 -3.02 -8.07
C LEU A 5 30.25 -1.96 -7.97
N VAL A 6 30.41 -0.85 -8.69
CA VAL A 6 29.39 0.20 -8.79
C VAL A 6 28.16 -0.29 -9.56
N LEU A 7 28.34 -1.00 -10.67
CA LEU A 7 27.20 -1.58 -11.41
C LEU A 7 26.43 -2.57 -10.53
N ALA A 8 27.13 -3.41 -9.76
CA ALA A 8 26.53 -4.30 -8.78
C ALA A 8 25.81 -3.53 -7.66
N LEU A 9 26.39 -2.45 -7.14
CA LEU A 9 25.76 -1.57 -6.15
C LEU A 9 24.51 -0.88 -6.73
N TYR A 10 24.57 -0.42 -7.97
CA TYR A 10 23.44 0.18 -8.68
C TYR A 10 22.29 -0.83 -8.84
N LEU A 11 22.60 -2.04 -9.30
CA LEU A 11 21.61 -3.11 -9.43
C LEU A 11 21.02 -3.47 -8.06
N ALA A 12 21.85 -3.56 -7.00
CA ALA A 12 21.41 -3.85 -5.64
C ALA A 12 20.53 -2.72 -5.05
N VAL A 13 20.89 -1.45 -5.22
CA VAL A 13 20.08 -0.31 -4.75
C VAL A 13 18.76 -0.23 -5.52
N ARG A 14 18.77 -0.51 -6.83
CA ARG A 14 17.58 -0.47 -7.69
C ARG A 14 16.56 -1.54 -7.34
N PHE A 15 17.02 -2.80 -7.23
CA PHE A 15 16.13 -3.94 -7.04
C PHE A 15 15.92 -4.29 -5.56
N GLY A 16 16.75 -3.79 -4.65
CA GLY A 16 16.61 -3.97 -3.21
C GLY A 16 15.98 -2.76 -2.51
N LEU A 17 16.61 -1.58 -2.60
CA LEU A 17 16.30 -0.44 -1.71
C LEU A 17 15.27 0.56 -2.26
N MET A 18 15.16 0.73 -3.58
CA MET A 18 14.29 1.75 -4.20
C MET A 18 13.11 1.19 -5.00
N HIS A 19 12.74 -0.08 -4.73
CA HIS A 19 11.56 -0.71 -5.33
C HIS A 19 10.30 0.07 -4.95
N ASN A 20 9.50 0.48 -5.94
CA ASN A 20 8.21 1.15 -5.71
C ASN A 20 7.07 0.17 -6.06
N PRO A 21 6.30 -0.32 -5.06
CA PRO A 21 5.25 -1.31 -5.28
C PRO A 21 4.02 -0.76 -6.01
N ALA A 22 3.86 0.56 -6.17
CA ALA A 22 2.75 1.17 -6.93
C ALA A 22 2.91 1.08 -8.46
N GLN A 23 3.93 0.36 -8.95
CA GLN A 23 4.21 0.19 -10.36
C GLN A 23 3.35 -0.92 -10.96
N VAL A 24 2.31 -0.55 -11.72
CA VAL A 24 1.54 -1.49 -12.55
C VAL A 24 2.44 -2.03 -13.66
N GLU A 25 2.41 -3.33 -13.90
CA GLU A 25 3.07 -4.00 -15.03
C GLU A 25 2.66 -3.38 -16.37
N THR A 26 3.65 -3.07 -17.21
CA THR A 26 3.43 -2.83 -18.64
C THR A 26 3.93 -4.03 -19.43
N GLN A 27 3.04 -4.62 -20.22
CA GLN A 27 3.38 -5.73 -21.11
C GLN A 27 4.01 -5.18 -22.40
N LEU A 28 5.31 -5.41 -22.58
CA LEU A 28 6.05 -5.17 -23.82
C LEU A 28 5.64 -6.11 -24.98
N HIS A 29 4.63 -6.98 -24.76
CA HIS A 29 4.22 -8.01 -25.71
C HIS A 29 3.49 -7.46 -26.96
N ASP A 30 3.00 -6.23 -26.93
CA ASP A 30 2.22 -5.63 -28.03
C ASP A 30 3.08 -5.04 -29.17
N LEU A 31 4.42 -5.12 -29.09
CA LEU A 31 5.31 -4.55 -30.10
C LEU A 31 5.57 -5.51 -31.27
N THR A 32 5.47 -4.99 -32.50
CA THR A 32 5.89 -5.71 -33.71
C THR A 32 7.40 -6.01 -33.68
N ALA A 33 7.83 -7.09 -34.33
CA ALA A 33 9.25 -7.45 -34.44
C ALA A 33 10.18 -6.29 -34.88
N PRO A 34 9.84 -5.47 -35.90
CA PRO A 34 10.66 -4.31 -36.26
C PRO A 34 10.65 -3.20 -35.19
N ALA A 35 9.53 -2.95 -34.51
CA ALA A 35 9.47 -2.00 -33.39
C ALA A 35 10.35 -2.44 -32.22
N ARG A 36 10.41 -3.75 -31.93
CA ARG A 36 11.31 -4.33 -30.91
C ARG A 36 12.78 -4.19 -31.29
N ALA A 37 13.14 -4.37 -32.56
CA ALA A 37 14.52 -4.21 -33.03
C ALA A 37 15.01 -2.75 -33.01
N ALA A 38 14.12 -1.79 -33.27
CA ALA A 38 14.43 -0.37 -33.26
C ALA A 38 14.41 0.25 -31.84
N LEU A 39 13.76 -0.42 -30.88
CA LEU A 39 13.54 0.07 -29.51
C LEU A 39 14.81 0.63 -28.84
N PRO A 40 15.98 -0.03 -28.90
CA PRO A 40 17.17 0.51 -28.24
C PRO A 40 17.65 1.85 -28.80
N ALA A 41 17.75 1.97 -30.13
CA ALA A 41 18.18 3.22 -30.77
C ALA A 41 17.18 4.36 -30.51
N MET A 42 15.88 4.04 -30.49
CA MET A 42 14.80 4.99 -30.24
C MET A 42 14.80 5.49 -28.79
N VAL A 43 14.96 4.56 -27.83
CA VAL A 43 15.09 4.93 -26.42
C VAL A 43 16.31 5.79 -26.21
N TRP A 44 17.46 5.45 -26.79
CA TRP A 44 18.69 6.24 -26.69
C TRP A 44 18.57 7.66 -27.27
N SER A 45 17.88 7.82 -28.41
CA SER A 45 17.61 9.13 -29.00
C SER A 45 16.76 10.01 -28.08
N ARG A 46 15.64 9.48 -27.57
CA ARG A 46 14.83 10.19 -26.57
C ARG A 46 15.62 10.45 -25.29
N TYR A 47 16.42 9.50 -24.84
CA TYR A 47 17.26 9.63 -23.66
C TYR A 47 18.28 10.75 -23.77
N ALA A 48 19.00 10.83 -24.89
CA ALA A 48 19.93 11.92 -25.17
C ALA A 48 19.22 13.28 -25.21
N SER A 49 18.02 13.32 -25.81
CA SER A 49 17.20 14.55 -25.82
C SER A 49 16.76 14.96 -24.41
N LEU A 50 16.40 14.01 -23.55
CA LEU A 50 16.04 14.26 -22.16
C LEU A 50 17.25 14.71 -21.36
N LEU A 51 18.44 14.14 -21.57
CA LEU A 51 19.67 14.53 -20.88
C LEU A 51 20.10 15.96 -21.18
N LEU A 52 19.98 16.40 -22.44
CA LEU A 52 20.63 17.62 -22.93
C LEU A 52 19.70 18.81 -23.17
N LEU A 53 18.38 18.59 -23.34
CA LEU A 53 17.41 19.65 -23.56
C LEU A 53 16.53 19.85 -22.32
N PRO A 54 16.08 21.09 -22.02
CA PRO A 54 15.17 21.38 -20.90
C PRO A 54 13.74 20.93 -21.24
N ARG A 55 13.54 19.62 -21.39
CA ARG A 55 12.23 18.99 -21.49
C ARG A 55 11.78 18.56 -20.10
N SER A 56 10.49 18.73 -19.82
CA SER A 56 9.84 18.27 -18.60
C SER A 56 9.69 16.75 -18.62
N LEU A 57 9.82 16.11 -17.46
CA LEU A 57 9.78 14.65 -17.34
C LEU A 57 8.31 14.22 -17.33
N ARG A 58 7.87 13.77 -18.49
CA ARG A 58 6.48 13.45 -18.80
C ARG A 58 6.12 12.12 -18.18
N VAL A 59 5.24 12.17 -17.20
CA VAL A 59 4.61 10.99 -16.60
C VAL A 59 4.09 10.05 -17.69
N ASP A 60 3.43 10.62 -18.72
CA ASP A 60 3.19 10.26 -20.13
C ASP A 60 4.18 9.44 -20.97
N HIS A 61 5.43 9.20 -20.58
CA HIS A 61 6.40 8.50 -21.44
C HIS A 61 6.15 6.98 -21.49
N TRP A 62 4.93 6.60 -21.85
CA TRP A 62 4.72 5.41 -22.64
C TRP A 62 5.35 5.63 -24.04
N LEU A 63 5.90 4.54 -24.58
CA LEU A 63 6.03 4.32 -26.02
C LEU A 63 4.63 4.09 -26.67
N THR A 64 3.56 4.70 -26.16
CA THR A 64 2.24 4.69 -26.80
C THR A 64 2.30 5.73 -27.89
N GLY A 65 2.58 5.24 -29.09
CA GLY A 65 2.92 6.04 -30.26
C GLY A 65 4.37 5.82 -30.67
N PHE A 66 4.65 4.65 -31.25
CA PHE A 66 5.65 4.57 -32.33
C PHE A 66 5.21 5.41 -33.55
N GLU A 67 3.97 5.90 -33.55
CA GLU A 67 3.50 6.97 -34.40
C GLU A 67 4.18 8.29 -34.02
N GLY A 68 5.15 8.71 -34.84
CA GLY A 68 5.73 10.05 -34.77
C GLY A 68 7.25 10.11 -34.63
N ILE A 69 7.95 8.99 -34.49
CA ILE A 69 9.43 8.99 -34.53
C ILE A 69 9.85 8.84 -35.99
N SER A 70 10.46 9.89 -36.54
CA SER A 70 10.97 9.86 -37.90
C SER A 70 12.16 8.91 -38.02
N ALA A 71 12.38 8.33 -39.21
CA ALA A 71 13.58 7.53 -39.49
C ALA A 71 14.89 8.29 -39.14
N VAL A 72 14.85 9.62 -39.18
CA VAL A 72 15.95 10.52 -38.81
C VAL A 72 16.29 10.40 -37.32
N GLU A 73 15.29 10.40 -36.43
CA GLU A 73 15.53 10.31 -34.98
C GLU A 73 16.14 8.95 -34.57
N ALA A 74 15.73 7.87 -35.23
CA ALA A 74 16.30 6.54 -35.03
C ALA A 74 17.74 6.45 -35.57
N ALA A 75 18.00 7.02 -36.75
CA ALA A 75 19.34 7.10 -37.33
C ALA A 75 20.30 7.91 -36.45
N CYS A 76 19.85 9.05 -35.90
CA CYS A 76 20.61 9.84 -34.95
C CYS A 76 20.94 9.06 -33.67
N GLY A 77 19.99 8.29 -33.13
CA GLY A 77 20.21 7.44 -31.96
C GLY A 77 21.26 6.35 -32.22
N LEU A 78 21.21 5.68 -33.36
CA LEU A 78 22.19 4.68 -33.77
C LEU A 78 23.58 5.30 -33.99
N ALA A 79 23.65 6.45 -34.66
CA ALA A 79 24.90 7.17 -34.87
C ALA A 79 25.55 7.59 -33.53
N ALA A 80 24.74 8.05 -32.57
CA ALA A 80 25.22 8.40 -31.23
C ALA A 80 25.78 7.18 -30.47
N LEU A 81 25.14 6.01 -30.59
CA LEU A 81 25.64 4.76 -30.01
C LEU A 81 26.98 4.33 -30.62
N LEU A 82 27.10 4.38 -31.95
CA LEU A 82 28.34 4.05 -32.65
C LEU A 82 29.47 5.02 -32.29
N ALA A 83 29.16 6.32 -32.21
CA ALA A 83 30.11 7.33 -31.75
C ALA A 83 30.57 7.08 -30.30
N ALA A 84 29.65 6.68 -29.41
CA ALA A 84 29.98 6.33 -28.03
C ALA A 84 30.91 5.09 -27.94
N VAL A 85 30.70 4.08 -28.79
CA VAL A 85 31.60 2.92 -28.90
C VAL A 85 32.99 3.34 -29.39
N GLY A 86 33.06 4.19 -30.42
CA GLY A 86 34.33 4.75 -30.89
C GLY A 86 35.06 5.56 -29.81
N ALA A 87 34.32 6.38 -29.06
CA ALA A 87 34.85 7.16 -27.94
C ALA A 87 35.36 6.27 -26.80
N LEU A 88 34.66 5.18 -26.47
CA LEU A 88 35.12 4.20 -25.48
C LEU A 88 36.47 3.59 -25.90
N LEU A 89 36.56 3.10 -27.14
CA LEU A 89 37.78 2.48 -27.65
C LEU A 89 38.96 3.47 -27.65
N TRP A 90 38.73 4.73 -28.02
CA TRP A 90 39.75 5.77 -27.97
C TRP A 90 40.16 6.12 -26.52
N LEU A 91 39.19 6.35 -25.64
CA LEU A 91 39.42 6.75 -24.24
C LEU A 91 40.17 5.69 -23.42
N THR A 92 40.09 4.40 -23.78
CA THR A 92 40.92 3.35 -23.15
C THR A 92 42.41 3.62 -23.23
N ARG A 93 42.85 4.37 -24.25
CA ARG A 93 44.26 4.67 -24.50
C ARG A 93 44.69 6.06 -24.03
N VAL A 94 43.73 6.97 -23.81
CA VAL A 94 44.02 8.41 -23.62
C VAL A 94 43.72 8.91 -22.21
N ASN A 95 42.55 8.59 -21.64
CA ASN A 95 42.15 9.17 -20.37
C ASN A 95 41.22 8.22 -19.58
N ARG A 96 41.79 7.57 -18.56
CA ARG A 96 41.08 6.60 -17.70
C ARG A 96 39.93 7.22 -16.89
N GLN A 97 40.01 8.51 -16.55
CA GLN A 97 38.97 9.22 -15.80
C GLN A 97 37.78 9.56 -16.70
N ALA A 98 38.04 10.03 -17.92
CA ALA A 98 37.00 10.25 -18.92
C ALA A 98 36.35 8.93 -19.35
N LEU A 99 37.15 7.86 -19.50
CA LEU A 99 36.65 6.50 -19.72
C LEU A 99 35.66 6.08 -18.63
N PHE A 100 35.98 6.34 -17.36
CA PHE A 100 35.09 6.04 -16.24
C PHE A 100 33.76 6.80 -16.35
N GLY A 101 33.78 8.10 -16.63
CA GLY A 101 32.57 8.90 -16.81
C GLY A 101 31.69 8.41 -17.96
N LEU A 102 32.28 8.07 -19.10
CA LEU A 102 31.55 7.53 -20.26
C LEU A 102 30.99 6.13 -19.99
N LEU A 103 31.76 5.24 -19.34
CA LEU A 103 31.27 3.92 -18.93
C LEU A 103 30.13 4.05 -17.93
N TRP A 104 30.23 4.97 -16.96
CA TRP A 104 29.16 5.24 -16.00
C TRP A 104 27.88 5.70 -16.70
N LEU A 105 27.98 6.67 -17.62
CA LEU A 105 26.86 7.16 -18.43
C LEU A 105 26.16 6.01 -19.17
N LEU A 106 26.93 5.17 -19.87
CA LEU A 106 26.39 4.10 -20.70
C LEU A 106 25.80 2.95 -19.87
N LEU A 107 26.51 2.52 -18.82
CA LEU A 107 26.07 1.43 -17.95
C LEU A 107 24.83 1.78 -17.13
N SER A 108 24.73 3.03 -16.64
CA SER A 108 23.55 3.48 -15.89
C SER A 108 22.32 3.72 -16.78
N ALA A 109 22.52 3.90 -18.09
CA ALA A 109 21.45 4.03 -19.07
C ALA A 109 20.98 2.67 -19.63
N LEU A 110 21.78 1.60 -19.55
CA LEU A 110 21.40 0.23 -19.97
C LEU A 110 20.01 -0.21 -19.50
N PRO A 111 19.61 0.01 -18.24
CA PRO A 111 18.34 -0.50 -17.75
C PRO A 111 17.13 0.27 -18.27
N VAL A 112 17.38 1.45 -18.82
CA VAL A 112 16.37 2.26 -19.49
C VAL A 112 16.39 1.97 -20.98
N SER A 113 17.56 1.68 -21.56
CA SER A 113 17.82 1.55 -23.01
C SER A 113 17.06 0.45 -23.75
N GLY A 114 16.30 -0.41 -23.07
CA GLY A 114 15.64 -1.56 -23.68
C GLY A 114 16.59 -2.69 -24.13
N LEU A 115 17.92 -2.52 -24.04
CA LEU A 115 18.90 -3.58 -24.30
C LEU A 115 18.82 -4.70 -23.25
N VAL A 116 18.56 -4.32 -22.00
CA VAL A 116 18.18 -5.25 -20.93
C VAL A 116 16.68 -5.12 -20.72
N HIS A 117 15.93 -6.18 -21.01
CA HIS A 117 14.49 -6.20 -20.79
C HIS A 117 14.22 -6.12 -19.29
N LEU A 118 13.52 -5.06 -18.90
CA LEU A 118 13.18 -4.80 -17.51
C LEU A 118 11.70 -4.53 -17.41
N PRO A 119 11.02 -5.09 -16.40
CA PRO A 119 9.65 -4.69 -16.11
C PRO A 119 9.68 -3.20 -15.76
N ASN A 120 8.91 -2.38 -16.50
CA ASN A 120 8.73 -0.94 -16.28
C ASN A 120 9.99 -0.04 -16.40
N PRO A 121 10.55 0.17 -17.61
CA PRO A 121 11.60 1.15 -17.84
C PRO A 121 11.02 2.57 -17.80
N VAL A 122 10.84 3.13 -16.60
CA VAL A 122 10.56 4.57 -16.47
C VAL A 122 11.88 5.31 -16.65
N ALA A 123 12.13 5.74 -17.89
CA ALA A 123 13.39 6.36 -18.30
C ALA A 123 13.78 7.59 -17.47
N GLU A 124 12.76 8.31 -17.01
CA GLU A 124 12.86 9.63 -16.43
C GLU A 124 13.31 9.62 -14.97
N ARG A 125 12.99 8.55 -14.23
CA ARG A 125 13.32 8.42 -12.82
C ARG A 125 14.82 8.38 -12.58
N TYR A 126 15.63 7.99 -13.56
CA TYR A 126 17.03 7.63 -13.34
C TYR A 126 18.03 8.51 -14.06
N LEU A 127 17.60 9.56 -14.77
CA LEU A 127 18.48 10.44 -15.55
C LEU A 127 19.59 11.08 -14.71
N TYR A 128 19.41 11.21 -13.41
CA TYR A 128 20.43 11.74 -12.50
C TYR A 128 21.70 10.87 -12.41
N VAL A 129 21.59 9.54 -12.51
CA VAL A 129 22.76 8.64 -12.46
C VAL A 129 23.64 8.78 -13.71
N PRO A 130 23.10 8.73 -14.95
CA PRO A 130 23.86 9.05 -16.14
C PRO A 130 24.28 10.52 -16.24
N LEU A 131 23.50 11.49 -15.72
CA LEU A 131 23.95 12.89 -15.64
C LEU A 131 25.20 13.04 -14.75
N ALA A 132 25.30 12.28 -13.65
CA ALA A 132 26.53 12.24 -12.85
C ALA A 132 27.72 11.66 -13.63
N GLY A 133 27.48 10.62 -14.45
CA GLY A 133 28.49 10.10 -15.39
C GLY A 133 28.92 11.12 -16.44
N LEU A 134 27.97 11.89 -16.98
CA LEU A 134 28.23 12.95 -17.95
C LEU A 134 28.99 14.13 -17.33
N ALA A 135 28.66 14.50 -16.10
CA ALA A 135 29.39 15.51 -15.33
C ALA A 135 30.83 15.03 -15.01
N ALA A 136 31.02 13.77 -14.63
CA ALA A 136 32.34 13.18 -14.41
C ALA A 136 33.18 13.12 -15.70
N LEU A 137 32.56 12.75 -16.82
CA LEU A 137 33.18 12.79 -18.15
C LEU A 137 33.62 14.21 -18.51
N ALA A 138 32.73 15.20 -18.36
CA ALA A 138 33.04 16.60 -18.61
C ALA A 138 34.21 17.06 -17.72
N ALA A 139 34.15 16.83 -16.42
CA ALA A 139 35.21 17.20 -15.48
C ALA A 139 36.58 16.58 -15.87
N ALA A 140 36.59 15.30 -16.24
CA ALA A 140 37.81 14.59 -16.64
C ALA A 140 38.42 15.12 -17.96
N VAL A 141 37.58 15.52 -18.91
CA VAL A 141 38.02 16.16 -20.16
C VAL A 141 38.55 17.58 -19.88
N GLY A 142 37.85 18.35 -19.04
CA GLY A 142 38.28 19.69 -18.62
C GLY A 142 39.59 19.68 -17.82
N ALA A 143 39.86 18.61 -17.07
CA ALA A 143 41.10 18.47 -16.30
C ALA A 143 42.36 18.32 -17.19
N TYR A 144 42.21 17.81 -18.42
CA TYR A 144 43.29 17.47 -19.35
C TYR A 144 43.86 18.68 -20.12
N GLY A 145 43.17 19.83 -20.17
CA GLY A 145 43.64 21.04 -20.88
C GLY A 145 43.35 22.35 -20.13
N ARG A 146 44.39 23.14 -19.82
CA ARG A 146 44.27 24.41 -19.06
C ARG A 146 43.33 25.44 -19.69
N GLY A 147 43.21 25.46 -21.03
CA GLY A 147 42.36 26.42 -21.76
C GLY A 147 40.86 26.12 -21.69
N HIS A 148 40.47 24.86 -21.55
CA HIS A 148 39.06 24.44 -21.62
C HIS A 148 38.35 24.40 -20.25
N ARG A 149 39.11 24.46 -19.14
CA ARG A 149 38.55 24.46 -17.77
C ARG A 149 37.51 25.56 -17.52
N ARG A 150 37.69 26.73 -18.14
CA ARG A 150 36.79 27.89 -17.98
C ARG A 150 35.38 27.67 -18.53
N LEU A 151 35.20 26.74 -19.48
CA LEU A 151 33.91 26.42 -20.10
C LEU A 151 33.31 25.12 -19.59
N VAL A 152 34.16 24.13 -19.30
CA VAL A 152 33.73 22.76 -18.97
C VAL A 152 33.23 22.64 -17.53
N MET A 153 33.82 23.36 -16.57
CA MET A 153 33.37 23.31 -15.16
C MET A 153 31.99 23.95 -14.94
N PRO A 154 31.67 25.13 -15.52
CA PRO A 154 30.31 25.68 -15.46
C PRO A 154 29.28 24.76 -16.12
N LEU A 155 29.61 24.14 -17.25
CA LEU A 155 28.73 23.18 -17.93
C LEU A 155 28.44 21.97 -17.03
N ALA A 156 29.46 21.39 -16.39
CA ALA A 156 29.28 20.30 -15.45
C ALA A 156 28.40 20.69 -14.25
N LEU A 157 28.57 21.90 -13.71
CA LEU A 157 27.74 22.42 -12.62
C LEU A 157 26.29 22.64 -13.06
N CYS A 158 26.06 23.21 -14.26
CA CYS A 158 24.72 23.36 -14.82
C CYS A 158 24.01 22.01 -14.99
N LEU A 159 24.72 20.98 -15.45
CA LEU A 159 24.19 19.62 -15.59
C LEU A 159 23.82 19.00 -14.23
N VAL A 160 24.61 19.24 -13.19
CA VAL A 160 24.31 18.82 -11.82
C VAL A 160 23.07 19.54 -11.29
N MET A 161 22.97 20.87 -11.47
CA MET A 161 21.78 21.62 -11.04
C MET A 161 20.52 21.15 -11.78
N LEU A 162 20.62 20.90 -13.09
CA LEU A 162 19.53 20.36 -13.89
C LEU A 162 19.10 18.97 -13.39
N ALA A 163 20.05 18.11 -13.01
CA ALA A 163 19.77 16.80 -12.42
C ALA A 163 19.00 16.93 -11.09
N VAL A 164 19.44 17.84 -10.21
CA VAL A 164 18.79 18.10 -8.92
C VAL A 164 17.37 18.64 -9.10
N GLN A 165 17.20 19.63 -9.98
CA GLN A 165 15.89 20.23 -10.27
C GLN A 165 14.90 19.19 -10.80
N ARG A 166 15.35 18.32 -11.72
CA ARG A 166 14.52 17.25 -12.29
C ARG A 166 14.13 16.17 -11.29
N ASN A 167 15.01 15.87 -10.35
CA ASN A 167 14.74 14.88 -9.31
C ASN A 167 13.79 15.39 -8.23
N HIS A 168 13.54 16.69 -8.14
CA HIS A 168 12.64 17.23 -7.12
C HIS A 168 11.22 16.67 -7.25
N ALA A 169 10.73 16.43 -8.47
CA ALA A 169 9.43 15.80 -8.70
C ALA A 169 9.39 14.34 -8.19
N TRP A 170 10.53 13.64 -8.16
CA TRP A 170 10.62 12.24 -7.73
C TRP A 170 10.81 12.07 -6.21
N ARG A 171 10.78 13.16 -5.45
CA ARG A 171 10.97 13.14 -3.99
C ARG A 171 9.97 12.22 -3.28
N ASP A 172 8.71 12.28 -3.70
CA ASP A 172 7.64 11.43 -3.20
C ASP A 172 6.53 11.30 -4.24
N GLY A 173 5.62 10.33 -4.06
CA GLY A 173 4.54 10.08 -5.01
C GLY A 173 3.63 11.29 -5.25
N ASN A 174 3.35 12.11 -4.23
CA ASN A 174 2.53 13.31 -4.42
C ASN A 174 3.28 14.36 -5.23
N ALA A 175 4.56 14.62 -4.96
CA ALA A 175 5.37 15.52 -5.78
C ALA A 175 5.37 15.09 -7.25
N LEU A 176 5.48 13.78 -7.50
CA LEU A 176 5.52 13.20 -8.84
C LEU A 176 4.20 13.43 -9.57
N TRP A 177 3.08 13.01 -8.98
CA TRP A 177 1.79 13.10 -9.65
C TRP A 177 1.27 14.54 -9.70
N THR A 178 1.63 15.40 -8.73
CA THR A 178 1.31 16.84 -8.79
C THR A 178 2.08 17.53 -9.92
N ALA A 179 3.34 17.14 -10.17
CA ALA A 179 4.08 17.61 -11.35
C ALA A 179 3.44 17.05 -12.63
N GLY A 180 3.11 15.76 -12.64
CA GLY A 180 2.46 15.09 -13.77
C GLY A 180 1.18 15.76 -14.24
N VAL A 181 0.24 16.08 -13.35
CA VAL A 181 -1.01 16.75 -13.73
C VAL A 181 -0.81 18.21 -14.15
N ARG A 182 0.25 18.87 -13.68
CA ARG A 182 0.60 20.25 -14.07
C ARG A 182 1.22 20.31 -15.46
N GLU A 183 2.14 19.39 -15.74
CA GLU A 183 2.83 19.30 -17.02
C GLU A 183 1.94 18.66 -18.10
N GLU A 184 1.08 17.71 -17.71
CA GLU A 184 0.20 16.97 -18.62
C GLU A 184 -1.26 17.00 -18.13
N PRO A 185 -1.94 18.15 -18.22
CA PRO A 185 -3.31 18.30 -17.71
C PRO A 185 -4.33 17.41 -18.45
N LYS A 186 -3.97 16.87 -19.62
CA LYS A 186 -4.77 15.92 -20.41
C LYS A 186 -4.48 14.45 -20.11
N SER A 187 -3.41 14.13 -19.37
CA SER A 187 -3.02 12.75 -19.06
C SER A 187 -4.01 12.07 -18.12
N GLN A 188 -4.76 11.09 -18.62
CA GLN A 188 -5.67 10.30 -17.79
C GLN A 188 -4.91 9.57 -16.67
N ARG A 189 -3.75 9.01 -16.99
CA ARG A 189 -2.92 8.26 -16.06
C ARG A 189 -2.37 9.13 -14.94
N ALA A 190 -1.91 10.34 -15.25
CA ALA A 190 -1.41 11.26 -14.24
C ALA A 190 -2.50 11.60 -13.22
N TRP A 191 -3.72 11.92 -13.66
CA TRP A 191 -4.84 12.18 -12.76
C TRP A 191 -5.26 10.93 -11.97
N HIS A 192 -5.26 9.75 -12.59
CA HIS A 192 -5.60 8.51 -11.91
C HIS A 192 -4.62 8.19 -10.79
N ASN A 193 -3.33 8.23 -11.10
CA ASN A 193 -2.28 7.92 -10.14
C ASN A 193 -2.15 9.02 -9.07
N PHE A 194 -2.51 10.26 -9.40
CA PHE A 194 -2.65 11.32 -8.41
C PHE A 194 -3.75 11.01 -7.39
N GLY A 195 -4.90 10.51 -7.87
CA GLY A 195 -5.96 9.99 -7.00
C GLY A 195 -5.50 8.84 -6.11
N MET A 196 -4.78 7.86 -6.68
CA MET A 196 -4.20 6.74 -5.92
C MET A 196 -3.24 7.22 -4.82
N ALA A 197 -2.35 8.17 -5.13
CA ALA A 197 -1.42 8.70 -4.13
C ALA A 197 -2.12 9.46 -2.98
N TYR A 198 -3.31 10.01 -3.21
CA TYR A 198 -4.13 10.55 -2.13
C TYR A 198 -4.82 9.45 -1.30
N LEU A 199 -5.23 8.32 -1.90
CA LEU A 199 -5.74 7.19 -1.13
C LEU A 199 -4.69 6.63 -0.17
N ASP A 200 -3.45 6.46 -0.64
CA ASP A 200 -2.35 5.91 0.17
C ASP A 200 -2.02 6.76 1.41
N ARG A 201 -2.42 8.04 1.41
CA ARG A 201 -2.21 8.99 2.51
C ARG A 201 -3.46 9.23 3.35
N ASP A 202 -4.45 8.36 3.23
CA ASP A 202 -5.77 8.48 3.89
C ASP A 202 -6.50 9.80 3.56
N ALA A 203 -6.17 10.41 2.41
CA ALA A 203 -6.78 11.64 1.93
C ALA A 203 -7.90 11.34 0.93
N ALA A 204 -8.82 10.45 1.29
CA ALA A 204 -9.80 9.86 0.38
C ALA A 204 -10.74 10.89 -0.28
N ARG A 205 -11.08 12.00 0.39
CA ARG A 205 -11.86 13.10 -0.23
C ARG A 205 -11.14 13.75 -1.42
N ARG A 206 -9.82 13.91 -1.33
CA ARG A 206 -9.02 14.43 -2.44
C ARG A 206 -8.91 13.39 -3.55
N ALA A 207 -8.71 12.12 -3.20
CA ALA A 207 -8.71 11.04 -4.17
C ALA A 207 -9.98 10.99 -5.02
N VAL A 208 -11.17 11.11 -4.41
CA VAL A 208 -12.45 11.21 -5.13
C VAL A 208 -12.43 12.33 -6.17
N THR A 209 -11.92 13.51 -5.81
CA THR A 209 -11.86 14.67 -6.70
C THR A 209 -10.98 14.37 -7.93
N GLU A 210 -9.83 13.76 -7.73
CA GLU A 210 -8.89 13.43 -8.82
C GLU A 210 -9.36 12.26 -9.68
N PHE A 211 -10.01 11.25 -9.10
CA PHE A 211 -10.65 10.18 -9.86
C PHE A 211 -11.82 10.67 -10.71
N ARG A 212 -12.64 11.61 -10.21
CA ARG A 212 -13.69 12.25 -11.04
C ARG A 212 -13.08 12.99 -12.22
N ARG A 213 -11.94 13.66 -12.03
CA ARG A 213 -11.19 14.29 -13.13
C ARG A 213 -10.64 13.26 -14.13
N THR A 214 -10.22 12.09 -13.66
CA THR A 214 -9.77 10.97 -14.51
C THR A 214 -10.85 10.51 -15.47
N LEU A 215 -12.11 10.39 -15.00
CA LEU A 215 -13.24 9.95 -15.83
C LEU A 215 -13.60 10.91 -16.97
N THR A 216 -13.18 12.17 -16.88
CA THR A 216 -13.40 13.17 -17.94
C THR A 216 -12.31 13.19 -19.02
N ARG A 217 -11.29 12.33 -18.94
CA ARG A 217 -10.03 12.46 -19.70
C ARG A 217 -9.65 11.22 -20.49
N GLY A 218 -10.50 10.80 -21.42
CA GLY A 218 -10.20 9.68 -22.33
C GLY A 218 -11.06 8.45 -22.08
N PRO A 219 -10.70 7.30 -22.67
CA PRO A 219 -11.49 6.08 -22.58
C PRO A 219 -11.70 5.65 -21.12
N ILE A 220 -12.93 5.30 -20.76
CA ILE A 220 -13.28 4.89 -19.41
C ILE A 220 -13.13 3.37 -19.30
N SER A 221 -12.45 2.91 -18.25
CA SER A 221 -12.30 1.48 -17.93
C SER A 221 -12.99 1.14 -16.60
N SER A 222 -13.35 -0.13 -16.42
CA SER A 222 -13.92 -0.65 -15.16
C SER A 222 -13.03 -0.32 -13.96
N ARG A 223 -11.71 -0.46 -14.11
CA ARG A 223 -10.70 -0.12 -13.09
C ARG A 223 -10.85 1.30 -12.53
N PHE A 224 -11.15 2.29 -13.37
CA PHE A 224 -11.26 3.68 -12.91
C PHE A 224 -12.50 3.89 -12.03
N TRP A 225 -13.61 3.28 -12.40
CA TRP A 225 -14.82 3.26 -11.59
C TRP A 225 -14.64 2.46 -10.30
N ASN A 226 -13.96 1.30 -10.35
CA ASN A 226 -13.61 0.53 -9.16
C ASN A 226 -12.80 1.36 -8.16
N ASN A 227 -11.76 2.09 -8.63
CA ASN A 227 -10.92 2.89 -7.76
C ASN A 227 -11.65 4.12 -7.22
N LEU A 228 -12.54 4.73 -8.00
CA LEU A 228 -13.44 5.78 -7.51
C LEU A 228 -14.40 5.25 -6.42
N GLY A 229 -14.96 4.05 -6.62
CA GLY A 229 -15.80 3.39 -5.62
C GLY A 229 -15.04 3.11 -4.32
N ALA A 230 -13.78 2.69 -4.42
CA ALA A 230 -12.91 2.47 -3.27
C ALA A 230 -12.67 3.77 -2.49
N ALA A 231 -12.46 4.89 -3.21
CA ALA A 231 -12.32 6.20 -2.61
C ALA A 231 -13.59 6.66 -1.87
N TYR A 232 -14.78 6.43 -2.45
CA TYR A 232 -16.05 6.72 -1.78
C TYR A 232 -16.26 5.85 -0.54
N ALA A 233 -15.94 4.55 -0.62
CA ALA A 233 -16.07 3.62 0.51
C ALA A 233 -15.17 3.98 1.70
N ALA A 234 -14.05 4.67 1.46
CA ALA A 234 -13.14 5.20 2.47
C ALA A 234 -13.64 6.50 3.14
N ILE A 235 -14.54 7.26 2.50
CA ILE A 235 -15.19 8.45 3.09
C ILE A 235 -16.61 8.17 3.63
N PRO A 236 -16.83 6.98 4.18
CA PRO A 236 -18.14 6.32 4.42
C PRO A 236 -19.32 6.65 3.51
N ASP A 237 -19.11 7.10 2.27
CA ASP A 237 -20.18 7.40 1.31
C ASP A 237 -20.52 6.13 0.54
N LEU A 238 -21.29 5.26 1.19
CA LEU A 238 -21.59 3.92 0.67
C LEU A 238 -22.49 3.95 -0.56
N ASP A 239 -23.31 4.98 -0.73
CA ASP A 239 -24.22 5.11 -1.88
C ASP A 239 -23.45 5.47 -3.15
N GLN A 240 -22.51 6.41 -3.07
CA GLN A 240 -21.64 6.73 -4.20
C GLN A 240 -20.65 5.60 -4.51
N ALA A 241 -20.19 4.89 -3.48
CA ALA A 241 -19.37 3.69 -3.67
C ALA A 241 -20.13 2.60 -4.45
N GLU A 242 -21.36 2.29 -4.04
CA GLU A 242 -22.25 1.35 -4.75
C GLU A 242 -22.44 1.75 -6.21
N ALA A 243 -22.81 3.00 -6.48
CA ALA A 243 -23.01 3.50 -7.84
C ALA A 243 -21.76 3.35 -8.72
N ALA A 244 -20.58 3.68 -8.17
CA ALA A 244 -19.32 3.56 -8.90
C ALA A 244 -18.97 2.10 -9.21
N TYR A 245 -19.14 1.16 -8.27
CA TYR A 245 -18.89 -0.26 -8.56
C TYR A 245 -19.88 -0.85 -9.57
N LEU A 246 -21.15 -0.42 -9.55
CA LEU A 246 -22.13 -0.83 -10.55
C LEU A 246 -21.74 -0.35 -11.95
N GLU A 247 -21.25 0.89 -12.10
CA GLU A 247 -20.70 1.37 -13.38
C GLU A 247 -19.45 0.59 -13.81
N ALA A 248 -18.57 0.21 -12.87
CA ALA A 248 -17.43 -0.66 -13.18
C ALA A 248 -17.88 -2.02 -13.76
N LEU A 249 -18.85 -2.66 -13.11
CA LEU A 249 -19.40 -3.96 -13.53
C LEU A 249 -20.27 -3.88 -14.79
N LYS A 250 -20.81 -2.71 -15.12
CA LYS A 250 -21.49 -2.45 -16.39
C LYS A 250 -20.51 -2.38 -17.56
N LEU A 251 -19.31 -1.80 -17.34
CA LEU A 251 -18.24 -1.77 -18.34
C LEU A 251 -17.57 -3.14 -18.50
N ASP A 252 -17.32 -3.83 -17.39
CA ASP A 252 -16.74 -5.16 -17.39
C ASP A 252 -17.35 -6.02 -16.29
N ALA A 253 -18.27 -6.91 -16.67
CA ALA A 253 -18.89 -7.86 -15.74
C ALA A 253 -17.91 -8.90 -15.17
N ARG A 254 -16.70 -9.00 -15.73
CA ARG A 254 -15.61 -9.88 -15.28
C ARG A 254 -14.67 -9.19 -14.28
N ASP A 255 -14.90 -7.92 -13.94
CA ASP A 255 -14.13 -7.21 -12.90
C ASP A 255 -14.53 -7.72 -11.50
N PHE A 256 -13.95 -8.86 -11.11
CA PHE A 256 -14.20 -9.46 -9.80
C PHE A 256 -13.76 -8.55 -8.65
N ARG A 257 -12.81 -7.61 -8.86
CA ARG A 257 -12.39 -6.66 -7.83
C ARG A 257 -13.52 -5.68 -7.51
N ALA A 258 -14.15 -5.13 -8.55
CA ALA A 258 -15.35 -4.30 -8.38
C ALA A 258 -16.48 -5.08 -7.70
N SER A 259 -16.66 -6.35 -8.05
CA SER A 259 -17.66 -7.22 -7.43
C SER A 259 -17.40 -7.50 -5.95
N PHE A 260 -16.14 -7.77 -5.56
CA PHE A 260 -15.74 -7.97 -4.16
C PHE A 260 -15.90 -6.70 -3.33
N ASN A 261 -15.56 -5.56 -3.91
CA ASN A 261 -15.75 -4.29 -3.25
C ASN A 261 -17.23 -3.94 -3.09
N LEU A 262 -18.05 -4.18 -4.11
CA LEU A 262 -19.50 -4.00 -4.05
C LEU A 262 -20.15 -4.90 -3.00
N SER A 263 -19.75 -6.17 -2.90
CA SER A 263 -20.27 -7.07 -1.86
C SER A 263 -19.91 -6.60 -0.46
N THR A 264 -18.72 -6.03 -0.29
CA THR A 264 -18.29 -5.40 0.97
C THR A 264 -19.13 -4.18 1.31
N VAL A 265 -19.46 -3.34 0.32
CA VAL A 265 -20.40 -2.21 0.50
C VAL A 265 -21.79 -2.71 0.89
N TYR A 266 -22.34 -3.71 0.20
CA TYR A 266 -23.63 -4.28 0.55
C TYR A 266 -23.65 -4.85 1.98
N ARG A 267 -22.59 -5.55 2.39
CA ARG A 267 -22.44 -6.05 3.76
C ARG A 267 -22.45 -4.91 4.79
N ARG A 268 -21.70 -3.82 4.53
CA ARG A 268 -21.65 -2.63 5.40
C ARG A 268 -23.00 -1.91 5.50
N LYS A 269 -23.79 -1.91 4.42
CA LYS A 269 -25.16 -1.39 4.41
C LYS A 269 -26.19 -2.35 5.04
N GLY A 270 -25.79 -3.56 5.43
CA GLY A 270 -26.69 -4.60 5.98
C GLY A 270 -27.45 -5.42 4.94
N HIS A 271 -27.20 -5.23 3.65
CA HIS A 271 -27.86 -5.96 2.56
C HIS A 271 -27.12 -7.28 2.26
N LEU A 272 -27.12 -8.21 3.21
CA LEU A 272 -26.38 -9.48 3.09
C LEU A 272 -26.80 -10.31 1.86
N ASP A 273 -28.10 -10.34 1.51
CA ASP A 273 -28.57 -11.09 0.35
C ASP A 273 -28.03 -10.52 -0.97
N LYS A 274 -27.92 -9.20 -1.10
CA LYS A 274 -27.30 -8.56 -2.27
C LYS A 274 -25.81 -8.87 -2.34
N ALA A 275 -25.12 -8.87 -1.20
CA ALA A 275 -23.70 -9.23 -1.13
C ALA A 275 -23.47 -10.67 -1.60
N ILE A 276 -24.30 -11.61 -1.12
CA ILE A 276 -24.25 -13.03 -1.49
C ILE A 276 -24.51 -13.20 -2.98
N ALA A 277 -25.58 -12.61 -3.52
CA ALA A 277 -25.91 -12.70 -4.94
C ALA A 277 -24.78 -12.16 -5.83
N THR A 278 -24.12 -11.07 -5.41
CA THR A 278 -22.99 -10.46 -6.13
C THR A 278 -21.78 -11.41 -6.19
N ILE A 279 -21.43 -12.06 -5.07
CA ILE A 279 -20.33 -13.03 -5.04
C ILE A 279 -20.70 -14.33 -5.77
N GLN A 280 -21.93 -14.82 -5.65
CA GLN A 280 -22.40 -16.00 -6.42
C GLN A 280 -22.30 -15.77 -7.93
N LYS A 281 -22.67 -14.58 -8.42
CA LYS A 281 -22.46 -14.20 -9.82
C LYS A 281 -20.97 -14.23 -10.20
N THR A 282 -20.10 -13.76 -9.32
CA THR A 282 -18.64 -13.81 -9.53
C THR A 282 -18.14 -15.25 -9.65
N ILE A 283 -18.59 -16.15 -8.75
CA ILE A 283 -18.25 -17.58 -8.79
C ILE A 283 -18.77 -18.24 -10.07
N SER A 284 -19.95 -17.85 -10.56
CA SER A 284 -20.48 -18.40 -11.83
C SER A 284 -19.60 -18.07 -13.05
N ILE A 285 -18.87 -16.95 -13.00
CA ILE A 285 -17.92 -16.53 -14.05
C ILE A 285 -16.53 -17.12 -13.79
N PHE A 286 -16.13 -17.20 -12.52
CA PHE A 286 -14.81 -17.64 -12.07
C PHE A 286 -14.94 -18.75 -11.01
N PRO A 287 -15.28 -19.99 -11.41
CA PRO A 287 -15.53 -21.08 -10.46
C PRO A 287 -14.28 -21.56 -9.71
N LEU A 288 -13.08 -21.20 -10.20
CA LEU A 288 -11.79 -21.53 -9.57
C LEU A 288 -11.17 -20.31 -8.88
N ASN A 289 -11.98 -19.33 -8.46
CA ASN A 289 -11.50 -18.20 -7.66
C ASN A 289 -11.66 -18.50 -6.17
N ALA A 290 -10.55 -18.87 -5.50
CA ALA A 290 -10.55 -19.20 -4.08
C ALA A 290 -11.07 -18.05 -3.21
N GLU A 291 -10.64 -16.81 -3.49
CA GLU A 291 -11.06 -15.61 -2.76
C GLU A 291 -12.59 -15.40 -2.85
N ALA A 292 -13.19 -15.66 -4.01
CA ALA A 292 -14.65 -15.56 -4.16
C ALA A 292 -15.39 -16.55 -3.24
N HIS A 293 -14.91 -17.81 -3.16
CA HIS A 293 -15.47 -18.81 -2.25
C HIS A 293 -15.25 -18.44 -0.77
N ALA A 294 -14.06 -17.95 -0.40
CA ALA A 294 -13.79 -17.48 0.96
C ALA A 294 -14.71 -16.31 1.36
N ARG A 295 -14.92 -15.34 0.46
CA ARG A 295 -15.85 -14.21 0.69
C ARG A 295 -17.30 -14.68 0.81
N LEU A 296 -17.73 -15.64 0.00
CA LEU A 296 -19.07 -16.22 0.14
C LEU A 296 -19.24 -16.93 1.49
N ALA A 297 -18.21 -17.66 1.94
CA ALA A 297 -18.22 -18.28 3.26
C ALA A 297 -18.38 -17.26 4.39
N ALA A 298 -17.62 -16.16 4.35
CA ALA A 298 -17.73 -15.08 5.33
C ALA A 298 -19.15 -14.45 5.35
N LEU A 299 -19.79 -14.32 4.18
CA LEU A 299 -21.16 -13.80 4.08
C LEU A 299 -22.20 -14.77 4.65
N TYR A 300 -22.05 -16.09 4.40
CA TYR A 300 -22.92 -17.09 5.03
C TYR A 300 -22.73 -17.16 6.54
N LEU A 301 -21.50 -17.03 7.02
CA LEU A 301 -21.20 -16.95 8.45
C LEU A 301 -21.91 -15.74 9.09
N ALA A 302 -21.85 -14.57 8.44
CA ALA A 302 -22.57 -13.38 8.90
C ALA A 302 -24.11 -13.55 8.92
N GLN A 303 -24.66 -14.51 8.17
CA GLN A 303 -26.08 -14.90 8.22
C GLN A 303 -26.37 -16.05 9.21
N GLY A 304 -25.37 -16.55 9.95
CA GLY A 304 -25.48 -17.72 10.84
C GLY A 304 -25.61 -19.06 10.10
N GLN A 305 -25.37 -19.09 8.78
CA GLN A 305 -25.48 -20.30 7.96
C GLN A 305 -24.16 -21.09 7.97
N HIS A 306 -23.81 -21.63 9.14
CA HIS A 306 -22.51 -22.27 9.39
C HIS A 306 -22.18 -23.40 8.39
N GLU A 307 -23.17 -24.25 8.03
CA GLU A 307 -22.93 -25.35 7.09
C GLU A 307 -22.59 -24.87 5.68
N LYS A 308 -23.30 -23.84 5.20
CA LYS A 308 -22.99 -23.26 3.88
C LYS A 308 -21.64 -22.55 3.91
N ALA A 309 -21.33 -21.84 5.01
CA ALA A 309 -20.04 -21.20 5.19
C ALA A 309 -18.90 -22.23 5.16
N MET A 310 -19.07 -23.36 5.85
CA MET A 310 -18.07 -24.43 5.90
C MET A 310 -17.88 -25.10 4.54
N ALA A 311 -18.97 -25.37 3.81
CA ALA A 311 -18.89 -25.92 2.45
C ALA A 311 -18.12 -25.00 1.48
N GLU A 312 -18.36 -23.69 1.53
CA GLU A 312 -17.63 -22.73 0.69
C GLU A 312 -16.17 -22.56 1.13
N CYS A 313 -15.86 -22.65 2.42
CA CYS A 313 -14.48 -22.71 2.90
C CYS A 313 -13.74 -23.92 2.32
N PHE A 314 -14.35 -25.11 2.32
CA PHE A 314 -13.72 -26.30 1.73
C PHE A 314 -13.47 -26.15 0.23
N LYS A 315 -14.41 -25.56 -0.52
CA LYS A 315 -14.19 -25.25 -1.95
C LYS A 315 -13.01 -24.30 -2.14
N SER A 316 -12.94 -23.23 -1.37
CA SER A 316 -11.80 -22.29 -1.39
C SER A 316 -10.49 -23.01 -1.08
N LEU A 317 -10.45 -23.85 -0.04
CA LEU A 317 -9.25 -24.54 0.42
C LEU A 317 -8.71 -25.53 -0.62
N VAL A 318 -9.60 -26.22 -1.35
CA VAL A 318 -9.23 -27.13 -2.45
C VAL A 318 -8.60 -26.38 -3.62
N ILE A 319 -9.07 -25.15 -3.90
CA ILE A 319 -8.50 -24.30 -4.95
C ILE A 319 -7.15 -23.73 -4.51
N GLU A 320 -7.14 -23.03 -3.37
CA GLU A 320 -5.94 -22.40 -2.82
C GLU A 320 -6.07 -22.21 -1.29
N PRO A 321 -5.16 -22.78 -0.49
CA PRO A 321 -5.07 -22.50 0.94
C PRO A 321 -4.56 -21.08 1.21
N THR A 322 -5.45 -20.18 1.58
CA THR A 322 -5.13 -18.78 1.91
C THR A 322 -5.37 -18.47 3.39
N ALA A 323 -4.73 -17.42 3.91
CA ALA A 323 -4.97 -16.99 5.29
C ALA A 323 -6.44 -16.63 5.55
N GLU A 324 -7.14 -16.08 4.55
CA GLU A 324 -8.55 -15.65 4.66
C GLU A 324 -9.51 -16.85 4.84
N VAL A 325 -9.30 -17.95 4.12
CA VAL A 325 -10.14 -19.15 4.31
C VAL A 325 -9.91 -19.80 5.67
N PHE A 326 -8.67 -19.84 6.16
CA PHE A 326 -8.37 -20.34 7.51
C PHE A 326 -8.93 -19.43 8.61
N LEU A 327 -8.91 -18.11 8.41
CA LEU A 327 -9.57 -17.16 9.31
C LEU A 327 -11.09 -17.45 9.39
N ASN A 328 -11.74 -17.68 8.25
CA ASN A 328 -13.18 -18.00 8.22
C ASN A 328 -13.49 -19.35 8.87
N LEU A 329 -12.70 -20.39 8.61
CA LEU A 329 -12.83 -21.69 9.28
C LEU A 329 -12.67 -21.55 10.80
N GLY A 330 -11.67 -20.80 11.24
CA GLY A 330 -11.46 -20.51 12.65
C GLY A 330 -12.67 -19.81 13.28
N ASN A 331 -13.25 -18.82 12.59
CA ASN A 331 -14.45 -18.13 13.07
C ASN A 331 -15.66 -19.06 13.15
N ILE A 332 -15.87 -19.93 12.16
CA ILE A 332 -16.94 -20.94 12.17
C ILE A 332 -16.80 -21.86 13.39
N HIS A 333 -15.60 -22.40 13.62
CA HIS A 333 -15.33 -23.27 14.77
C HIS A 333 -15.47 -22.53 16.10
N LEU A 334 -15.02 -21.27 16.17
CA LEU A 334 -15.14 -20.45 17.37
C LEU A 334 -16.60 -20.16 17.74
N GLU A 335 -17.47 -19.92 16.75
CA GLU A 335 -18.92 -19.74 16.96
C GLU A 335 -19.62 -21.04 17.38
N ARG A 336 -19.15 -22.19 16.89
CA ARG A 336 -19.60 -23.52 17.33
C ARG A 336 -19.02 -23.97 18.67
N ASN A 337 -18.08 -23.21 19.23
CA ASN A 337 -17.32 -23.55 20.43
C ASN A 337 -16.42 -24.79 20.27
N ASP A 338 -16.04 -25.12 19.03
CA ASP A 338 -15.03 -26.13 18.67
C ASP A 338 -13.63 -25.51 18.83
N LEU A 339 -13.23 -25.24 20.07
CA LEU A 339 -12.04 -24.44 20.37
C LEU A 339 -10.72 -25.04 19.81
N PRO A 340 -10.45 -26.36 19.85
CA PRO A 340 -9.23 -26.93 19.30
C PRO A 340 -9.08 -26.67 17.79
N GLU A 341 -10.16 -26.85 17.04
CA GLU A 341 -10.23 -26.63 15.59
C GLU A 341 -10.10 -25.15 15.26
N ALA A 342 -10.73 -24.27 16.05
CA ALA A 342 -10.59 -22.82 15.92
C ALA A 342 -9.13 -22.39 16.09
N ILE A 343 -8.46 -22.87 17.15
CA ILE A 343 -7.04 -22.59 17.42
C ILE A 343 -6.18 -23.03 16.24
N ARG A 344 -6.35 -24.26 15.75
CA ARG A 344 -5.57 -24.78 14.61
C ARG A 344 -5.77 -23.94 13.36
N ALA A 345 -7.01 -23.57 13.05
CA ALA A 345 -7.31 -22.76 11.88
C ALA A 345 -6.72 -21.34 11.99
N PHE A 346 -6.84 -20.68 13.15
CA PHE A 346 -6.23 -19.36 13.33
C PHE A 346 -4.69 -19.39 13.34
N GLN A 347 -4.08 -20.46 13.85
CA GLN A 347 -2.63 -20.65 13.76
C GLN A 347 -2.16 -20.73 12.30
N GLU A 348 -2.88 -21.47 11.45
CA GLU A 348 -2.57 -21.51 10.01
C GLU A 348 -2.77 -20.15 9.33
N ALA A 349 -3.84 -19.43 9.66
CA ALA A 349 -4.06 -18.07 9.15
C ALA A 349 -2.92 -17.12 9.54
N ALA A 350 -2.48 -17.15 10.80
CA ALA A 350 -1.38 -16.32 11.31
C ALA A 350 -0.01 -16.73 10.75
N ARG A 351 0.18 -18.02 10.41
CA ARG A 351 1.38 -18.53 9.74
C ARG A 351 1.47 -18.06 8.28
N LEU A 352 0.35 -18.13 7.55
CA LEU A 352 0.29 -17.73 6.14
C LEU A 352 0.35 -16.21 5.96
N ALA A 353 -0.27 -15.45 6.86
CA ALA A 353 -0.24 -14.00 6.85
C ALA A 353 0.17 -13.44 8.23
N PRO A 354 1.48 -13.34 8.53
CA PRO A 354 1.97 -12.78 9.79
C PRO A 354 1.60 -11.31 10.03
N SER A 355 1.11 -10.59 9.03
CA SER A 355 0.60 -9.21 9.14
C SER A 355 -0.92 -9.14 9.28
N LEU A 356 -1.63 -10.28 9.35
CA LEU A 356 -3.08 -10.31 9.54
C LEU A 356 -3.40 -10.22 11.04
N ALA A 357 -3.61 -9.00 11.54
CA ALA A 357 -3.90 -8.75 12.95
C ALA A 357 -5.13 -9.52 13.45
N ASP A 358 -6.19 -9.60 12.63
CA ASP A 358 -7.43 -10.31 12.96
C ASP A 358 -7.21 -11.79 13.27
N ALA A 359 -6.30 -12.47 12.56
CA ALA A 359 -6.00 -13.88 12.82
C ALA A 359 -5.39 -14.09 14.21
N ARG A 360 -4.50 -13.19 14.63
CA ARG A 360 -3.89 -13.23 15.96
C ARG A 360 -4.86 -12.82 17.06
N TYR A 361 -5.64 -11.78 16.83
CA TYR A 361 -6.69 -11.38 17.75
C TYR A 361 -7.70 -12.53 17.97
N ASN A 362 -8.14 -13.20 16.91
CA ASN A 362 -9.08 -14.32 17.03
C ASN A 362 -8.43 -15.58 17.62
N LEU A 363 -7.14 -15.82 17.37
CA LEU A 363 -6.38 -16.87 18.06
C LEU A 363 -6.31 -16.59 19.57
N GLY A 364 -6.04 -15.33 19.95
CA GLY A 364 -6.09 -14.89 21.34
C GLY A 364 -7.45 -15.10 21.98
N LEU A 365 -8.54 -14.81 21.24
CA LEU A 365 -9.90 -15.07 21.68
C LEU A 365 -10.20 -16.56 21.86
N ALA A 366 -9.71 -17.41 20.97
CA ALA A 366 -9.84 -18.86 21.09
C ALA A 366 -9.08 -19.37 22.33
N TYR A 367 -7.84 -18.94 22.55
CA TYR A 367 -7.06 -19.27 23.75
C TYR A 367 -7.74 -18.79 25.03
N GLU A 368 -8.28 -17.57 25.04
CA GLU A 368 -9.00 -17.01 26.17
C GLU A 368 -10.22 -17.87 26.54
N ARG A 369 -11.02 -18.27 25.54
CA ARG A 369 -12.18 -19.16 25.75
C ARG A 369 -11.77 -20.56 26.21
N SER A 370 -10.60 -21.05 25.80
CA SER A 370 -10.05 -22.33 26.26
C SER A 370 -9.38 -22.27 27.64
N GLY A 371 -9.34 -21.10 28.30
CA GLY A 371 -8.69 -20.94 29.60
C GLY A 371 -7.16 -20.71 29.52
N MET A 372 -6.58 -20.67 28.32
CA MET A 372 -5.14 -20.50 28.10
C MET A 372 -4.74 -19.02 28.13
N MET A 373 -4.78 -18.42 29.33
CA MET A 373 -4.65 -16.97 29.52
C MET A 373 -3.29 -16.41 29.06
N ASP A 374 -2.17 -17.09 29.32
CA ASP A 374 -0.85 -16.62 28.85
C ASP A 374 -0.74 -16.64 27.32
N GLY A 375 -1.27 -17.68 26.67
CA GLY A 375 -1.34 -17.77 25.20
C GLY A 375 -2.22 -16.66 24.61
N ALA A 376 -3.36 -16.37 25.25
CA ALA A 376 -4.23 -15.27 24.85
C ALA A 376 -3.51 -13.91 24.95
N ALA A 377 -2.82 -13.64 26.06
CA ALA A 377 -2.06 -12.41 26.24
C ALA A 377 -0.97 -12.25 25.17
N TYR A 378 -0.24 -13.33 24.87
CA TYR A 378 0.79 -13.34 23.84
C TYR A 378 0.23 -12.98 22.46
N GLU A 379 -0.86 -13.63 22.04
CA GLU A 379 -1.43 -13.40 20.71
C GLU A 379 -2.11 -12.03 20.57
N TYR A 380 -2.77 -11.53 21.62
CA TYR A 380 -3.27 -10.15 21.61
C TYR A 380 -2.12 -9.13 21.50
N GLY A 381 -1.01 -9.32 22.22
CA GLY A 381 0.18 -8.48 22.08
C GLY A 381 0.77 -8.53 20.66
N ARG A 382 0.79 -9.71 20.03
CA ARG A 382 1.22 -9.89 18.63
C ARG A 382 0.26 -9.27 17.61
N ALA A 383 -1.04 -9.16 17.92
CA ALA A 383 -2.00 -8.42 17.12
C ALA A 383 -1.74 -6.91 17.21
N LEU A 384 -1.50 -6.40 18.43
CA LEU A 384 -1.19 -4.99 18.70
C LEU A 384 0.16 -4.54 18.11
N ALA A 385 1.14 -5.43 18.02
CA ALA A 385 2.39 -5.15 17.32
C ALA A 385 2.19 -4.87 15.82
N VAL A 386 1.09 -5.37 15.23
CA VAL A 386 0.73 -5.13 13.83
C VAL A 386 -0.26 -3.97 13.67
N SER A 387 -1.25 -3.89 14.56
CA SER A 387 -2.26 -2.83 14.59
C SER A 387 -2.31 -2.21 15.98
N PRO A 388 -1.44 -1.20 16.25
CA PRO A 388 -1.34 -0.57 17.56
C PRO A 388 -2.57 0.25 17.98
N ASP A 389 -3.51 0.45 17.09
CA ASP A 389 -4.76 1.18 17.29
C ASP A 389 -5.98 0.25 17.46
N HIS A 390 -5.76 -1.06 17.55
CA HIS A 390 -6.84 -2.04 17.71
C HIS A 390 -7.43 -2.01 19.13
N VAL A 391 -8.45 -1.17 19.32
CA VAL A 391 -9.12 -0.92 20.60
C VAL A 391 -9.59 -2.20 21.30
N GLN A 392 -10.24 -3.13 20.59
CA GLN A 392 -10.73 -4.37 21.19
C GLN A 392 -9.60 -5.30 21.64
N ALA A 393 -8.47 -5.33 20.92
CA ALA A 393 -7.31 -6.12 21.32
C ALA A 393 -6.68 -5.57 22.62
N HIS A 394 -6.52 -4.25 22.75
CA HIS A 394 -6.10 -3.62 24.02
C HIS A 394 -7.06 -3.95 25.17
N ALA A 395 -8.38 -3.80 24.95
CA ALA A 395 -9.38 -4.07 25.98
C ALA A 395 -9.38 -5.56 26.42
N ARG A 396 -9.24 -6.50 25.49
CA ARG A 396 -9.16 -7.93 25.82
C ARG A 396 -7.84 -8.30 26.49
N LEU A 397 -6.71 -7.76 26.02
CA LEU A 397 -5.42 -7.95 26.67
C LEU A 397 -5.44 -7.44 28.11
N ALA A 398 -6.00 -6.26 28.35
CA ALA A 398 -6.19 -5.72 29.70
C ALA A 398 -7.02 -6.65 30.59
N GLN A 399 -8.12 -7.19 30.06
CA GLN A 399 -8.97 -8.12 30.79
C GLN A 399 -8.30 -9.47 31.08
N VAL A 400 -7.42 -9.94 30.19
CA VAL A 400 -6.58 -11.11 30.41
C VAL A 400 -5.52 -10.81 31.48
N HIS A 401 -4.89 -9.64 31.46
CA HIS A 401 -3.96 -9.20 32.50
C HIS A 401 -4.59 -9.14 33.89
N ILE A 402 -5.84 -8.67 34.01
CA ILE A 402 -6.60 -8.74 35.28
C ILE A 402 -6.71 -10.18 35.76
N ARG A 403 -7.08 -11.13 34.88
CA ARG A 403 -7.22 -12.56 35.23
C ARG A 403 -5.89 -13.20 35.62
N LEU A 404 -4.79 -12.72 35.07
CA LEU A 404 -3.43 -13.13 35.43
C LEU A 404 -2.87 -12.39 36.66
N GLY A 405 -3.63 -11.49 37.30
CA GLY A 405 -3.19 -10.70 38.45
C GLY A 405 -2.22 -9.56 38.09
N ARG A 406 -1.97 -9.31 36.81
CA ARG A 406 -1.03 -8.29 36.30
C ARG A 406 -1.72 -6.92 36.20
N LEU A 407 -2.06 -6.33 37.35
CA LEU A 407 -2.88 -5.12 37.41
C LEU A 407 -2.21 -3.85 36.85
N ASP A 408 -0.87 -3.76 36.87
CA ASP A 408 -0.15 -2.64 36.23
C ASP A 408 -0.24 -2.71 34.71
N ASP A 409 -0.03 -3.89 34.13
CA ASP A 409 -0.15 -4.12 32.68
C ASP A 409 -1.58 -3.84 32.23
N ALA A 410 -2.59 -4.38 32.95
CA ALA A 410 -4.00 -4.12 32.65
C ALA A 410 -4.34 -2.63 32.66
N ARG A 411 -3.77 -1.86 33.60
CA ARG A 411 -3.98 -0.41 33.67
C ARG A 411 -3.40 0.29 32.44
N ALA A 412 -2.19 -0.07 32.03
CA ALA A 412 -1.54 0.52 30.85
C ALA A 412 -2.37 0.29 29.58
N GLU A 413 -2.87 -0.94 29.40
CA GLU A 413 -3.70 -1.30 28.25
C GLU A 413 -5.05 -0.56 28.24
N PHE A 414 -5.74 -0.43 29.39
CA PHE A 414 -6.97 0.37 29.46
C PHE A 414 -6.73 1.87 29.26
N GLN A 415 -5.58 2.39 29.67
CA GLN A 415 -5.20 3.77 29.37
C GLN A 415 -5.06 4.00 27.86
N GLU A 416 -4.50 3.01 27.14
CA GLU A 416 -4.40 3.07 25.68
C GLU A 416 -5.78 2.98 25.00
N VAL A 417 -6.70 2.16 25.52
CA VAL A 417 -8.11 2.17 25.10
C VAL A 417 -8.71 3.57 25.24
N LEU A 418 -8.49 4.26 26.36
CA LEU A 418 -9.00 5.61 26.58
C LEU A 418 -8.27 6.68 25.75
N ARG A 419 -6.99 6.47 25.40
CA ARG A 419 -6.28 7.34 24.46
C ARG A 419 -6.91 7.25 23.06
N LEU A 420 -7.24 6.04 22.62
CA LEU A 420 -7.87 5.78 21.32
C LEU A 420 -9.37 6.15 21.30
N ARG A 421 -10.08 5.89 22.40
CA ARG A 421 -11.50 6.20 22.60
C ARG A 421 -11.74 6.79 23.99
N PRO A 422 -11.69 8.12 24.13
CA PRO A 422 -11.86 8.81 25.42
C PRO A 422 -13.16 8.51 26.16
N PHE A 423 -14.21 8.10 25.43
CA PHE A 423 -15.54 7.82 25.96
C PHE A 423 -15.85 6.31 26.04
N HIS A 424 -14.86 5.47 26.31
CA HIS A 424 -15.06 4.02 26.44
C HIS A 424 -15.47 3.61 27.87
N ALA A 425 -16.77 3.46 28.11
CA ALA A 425 -17.35 3.20 29.43
C ALA A 425 -16.72 1.99 30.15
N ASP A 426 -16.60 0.84 29.47
CA ASP A 426 -16.08 -0.38 30.10
C ASP A 426 -14.61 -0.22 30.56
N ALA A 427 -13.83 0.60 29.86
CA ALA A 427 -12.42 0.83 30.21
C ALA A 427 -12.31 1.74 31.44
N LEU A 428 -13.17 2.76 31.56
CA LEU A 428 -13.26 3.60 32.76
C LEU A 428 -13.70 2.79 33.98
N ILE A 429 -14.69 1.90 33.83
CA ILE A 429 -15.15 1.02 34.91
C ILE A 429 -14.02 0.07 35.34
N ALA A 430 -13.32 -0.54 34.39
CA ALA A 430 -12.22 -1.44 34.69
C ALA A 430 -11.05 -0.71 35.39
N LEU A 431 -10.68 0.50 34.94
CA LEU A 431 -9.67 1.32 35.61
C LEU A 431 -10.09 1.74 37.01
N ALA A 432 -11.35 2.12 37.22
CA ALA A 432 -11.86 2.41 38.55
C ALA A 432 -11.70 1.20 39.49
N GLY A 433 -12.02 -0.01 39.00
CA GLY A 433 -11.80 -1.26 39.71
C GLY A 433 -10.33 -1.50 40.07
N ILE A 434 -9.41 -1.29 39.12
CA ILE A 434 -7.96 -1.45 39.34
C ILE A 434 -7.45 -0.43 40.38
N HIS A 435 -7.82 0.85 40.26
CA HIS A 435 -7.42 1.89 41.21
C HIS A 435 -7.92 1.60 42.62
N ARG A 436 -9.14 1.08 42.75
CA ARG A 436 -9.70 0.66 44.04
C ARG A 436 -8.90 -0.46 44.69
N VAL A 437 -8.56 -1.51 43.92
CA VAL A 437 -7.74 -2.62 44.44
C VAL A 437 -6.36 -2.13 44.89
N LYS A 438 -5.83 -1.08 44.25
CA LYS A 438 -4.57 -0.43 44.63
C LYS A 438 -4.68 0.61 45.74
N GLY A 439 -5.88 0.87 46.26
CA GLY A 439 -6.13 1.86 47.31
C GLY A 439 -6.18 3.32 46.84
N ASP A 440 -6.11 3.60 45.53
CA ASP A 440 -6.17 4.94 44.95
C ASP A 440 -7.63 5.37 44.74
N LYS A 441 -8.34 5.62 45.85
CA LYS A 441 -9.77 5.95 45.86
C LYS A 441 -10.11 7.20 45.03
N ALA A 442 -9.23 8.20 45.03
CA ALA A 442 -9.45 9.45 44.30
C ALA A 442 -9.50 9.21 42.78
N ARG A 443 -8.52 8.48 42.23
CA ARG A 443 -8.54 8.14 40.79
C ARG A 443 -9.65 7.18 40.43
N ALA A 444 -10.01 6.26 41.33
CA ALA A 444 -11.15 5.37 41.12
C ALA A 444 -12.45 6.17 40.94
N ARG A 445 -12.67 7.16 41.81
CA ARG A 445 -13.83 8.06 41.75
C ARG A 445 -13.85 8.91 40.49
N GLU A 446 -12.71 9.48 40.10
CA GLU A 446 -12.58 10.27 38.86
C GLU A 446 -13.00 9.46 37.63
N CYS A 447 -12.59 8.19 37.55
CA CYS A 447 -12.96 7.29 36.46
C CYS A 447 -14.48 7.02 36.42
N VAL A 448 -15.10 6.82 37.59
CA VAL A 448 -16.55 6.62 37.73
C VAL A 448 -17.33 7.87 37.34
N GLU A 449 -16.90 9.05 37.78
CA GLU A 449 -17.53 10.33 37.42
C GLU A 449 -17.41 10.61 35.91
N LYS A 450 -16.23 10.36 35.32
CA LYS A 450 -16.04 10.40 33.86
C LYS A 450 -16.96 9.43 33.12
N CYS A 451 -17.17 8.23 33.65
CA CYS A 451 -18.05 7.23 33.05
C CYS A 451 -19.51 7.69 33.02
N LEU A 452 -20.00 8.25 34.13
CA LEU A 452 -21.36 8.80 34.23
C LEU A 452 -21.58 9.99 33.28
N ALA A 453 -20.56 10.83 33.09
CA ALA A 453 -20.62 11.98 32.19
C ALA A 453 -20.77 11.61 30.70
N ILE A 454 -20.51 10.35 30.30
CA ILE A 454 -20.63 9.91 28.90
C ILE A 454 -22.10 9.91 28.43
N GLY A 455 -23.07 9.74 29.33
CA GLY A 455 -24.50 9.78 28.99
C GLY A 455 -25.01 8.66 28.07
N GLN A 456 -24.17 7.66 27.73
CA GLN A 456 -24.51 6.51 26.87
C GLN A 456 -24.58 5.18 27.62
N LEU A 457 -24.60 5.21 28.96
CA LEU A 457 -24.75 4.01 29.77
C LEU A 457 -26.18 3.47 29.64
N SER A 458 -26.35 2.15 29.53
CA SER A 458 -27.68 1.57 29.69
C SER A 458 -28.22 1.87 31.11
N PRO A 459 -29.55 1.92 31.33
CA PRO A 459 -30.10 2.23 32.65
C PRO A 459 -29.57 1.33 33.77
N LYS A 460 -29.34 0.05 33.49
CA LYS A 460 -28.71 -0.89 34.43
C LYS A 460 -27.25 -0.54 34.73
N GLN A 461 -26.47 -0.16 33.72
CA GLN A 461 -25.08 0.24 33.90
C GLN A 461 -24.98 1.56 34.65
N ALA A 462 -25.79 2.56 34.30
CA ALA A 462 -25.86 3.84 34.99
C ALA A 462 -26.20 3.64 36.47
N GLN A 463 -27.23 2.85 36.77
CA GLN A 463 -27.64 2.56 38.15
C GLN A 463 -26.55 1.84 38.94
N ALA A 464 -25.84 0.88 38.35
CA ALA A 464 -24.73 0.18 39.00
C ALA A 464 -23.54 1.13 39.28
N VAL A 465 -23.21 2.01 38.33
CA VAL A 465 -22.11 2.99 38.45
C VAL A 465 -22.47 4.09 39.46
N GLU A 466 -23.71 4.55 39.50
CA GLU A 466 -24.21 5.52 40.49
C GLU A 466 -24.23 4.96 41.91
N GLN A 467 -24.67 3.72 42.09
CA GLN A 467 -24.62 3.04 43.39
C GLN A 467 -23.17 2.90 43.89
N GLU A 468 -22.24 2.61 42.98
CA GLU A 468 -20.82 2.55 43.31
C GLU A 468 -20.28 3.93 43.71
N LEU A 469 -20.63 5.00 42.98
CA LEU A 469 -20.24 6.37 43.34
C LEU A 469 -20.79 6.79 44.72
N GLN A 470 -22.02 6.41 45.04
CA GLN A 470 -22.62 6.68 46.35
C GLN A 470 -21.89 5.94 47.47
N ARG A 471 -21.53 4.67 47.26
CA ARG A 471 -20.70 3.91 48.20
C ARG A 471 -19.34 4.55 48.42
N GLN A 472 -18.71 5.04 47.35
CA GLN A 472 -17.42 5.75 47.44
C GLN A 472 -17.54 7.02 48.30
N ARG A 473 -18.57 7.83 48.07
CA ARG A 473 -18.83 9.05 48.86
C ARG A 473 -19.10 8.75 50.34
N GLN A 474 -19.78 7.64 50.64
CA GLN A 474 -20.05 7.23 52.02
C GLN A 474 -18.82 6.64 52.72
N ALA A 475 -17.95 5.95 51.98
CA ALA A 475 -16.72 5.35 52.51
C ALA A 475 -15.59 6.36 52.75
N ASP A 476 -15.72 7.59 52.27
CA ASP A 476 -14.74 8.65 52.48
C ASP A 476 -15.01 9.48 53.76
N GLY A 477 -16.20 9.34 54.40
CA GLY A 477 -16.56 10.03 55.65
C GLY A 477 -16.63 11.57 55.53
N PRO A 478 -17.22 12.29 56.51
CA PRO A 478 -17.14 13.75 56.58
C PRO A 478 -15.71 14.25 56.84
#